data_AF-A0A384AS75-F1
#
_entry.id   AF-A0A384AS75-F1
#
_cell.length_a   1.000
_cell.length_b   1.000
_cell.length_c   1.000
_cell.angle_alpha   90.00
_cell.angle_beta   90.00
_cell.angle_gamma   90.00
#
_symmetry.space_group_name_H-M   'P 1'
#
loop_
_entity.id
_entity.type
_entity.pdbx_description
1 polymer ?
#
loop_
_entity_poly.entity_id
_entity_poly.type
_entity_poly.pdbx_seq_one_letter_code
_entity_poly.pdbx_strand_id
1 'polypeptide(L)'
;MSFITYSTLGHTLMKLTSDRNEIRDGLSRLQNIVPSGATHMQEGFKKANEQIQQANSGDSSASSLIITLTTGPLLPTTLRETKSEADKARDMGAKVYCLGVKDYKKDQVIQNS
;
A
#
# COMPACT_ATOMS: atom_id res chain seq x y z
N MET A 1 11.36 5.84 1.40
CA MET A 1 9.90 5.98 1.20
C MET A 1 9.55 5.51 -0.21
N SER A 2 8.36 4.92 -0.41
CA SER A 2 7.83 4.52 -1.72
C SER A 2 6.41 5.05 -1.88
N PHE A 3 5.99 5.35 -3.11
CA PHE A 3 4.61 5.68 -3.43
C PHE A 3 4.01 4.61 -4.35
N ILE A 4 2.91 4.04 -3.89
CA ILE A 4 2.17 3.00 -4.60
C ILE A 4 0.73 3.47 -4.73
N THR A 5 0.19 3.33 -5.94
CA THR A 5 -1.19 3.66 -6.28
C THR A 5 -1.90 2.40 -6.73
N TYR A 6 -3.19 2.29 -6.46
CA TYR A 6 -3.99 1.17 -6.94
C TYR A 6 -5.31 1.65 -7.53
N SER A 7 -5.79 0.90 -8.50
CA SER A 7 -7.13 1.02 -9.06
C SER A 7 -7.64 -0.37 -9.42
N THR A 8 -7.82 -0.67 -10.70
CA THR A 8 -7.96 -2.05 -11.20
C THR A 8 -6.65 -2.83 -11.06
N LEU A 9 -5.52 -2.14 -11.18
CA LEU A 9 -4.15 -2.67 -11.07
C LEU A 9 -3.34 -1.85 -10.06
N GLY A 10 -2.28 -2.47 -9.53
CA GLY A 10 -1.32 -1.84 -8.63
C GLY A 10 -0.12 -1.28 -9.41
N HIS A 11 0.31 -0.08 -9.06
CA HIS A 11 1.41 0.61 -9.73
C HIS A 11 2.35 1.27 -8.72
N THR A 12 3.64 0.95 -8.83
CA THR A 12 4.70 1.62 -8.06
C THR A 12 5.06 2.93 -8.76
N LEU A 13 4.45 4.03 -8.31
CA LEU A 13 4.71 5.36 -8.84
C LEU A 13 6.16 5.80 -8.55
N MET A 14 6.65 5.47 -7.36
CA MET A 14 8.03 5.73 -6.92
C MET A 14 8.53 4.55 -6.09
N LYS A 15 9.65 3.95 -6.50
CA LYS A 15 10.31 2.87 -5.75
C LYS A 15 10.81 3.37 -4.39
N LEU A 16 11.15 2.43 -3.52
CA LEU A 16 11.74 2.75 -2.22
C LEU A 16 13.06 3.50 -2.40
N THR A 17 13.08 4.76 -1.98
CA THR A 17 14.23 5.66 -2.10
C THR A 17 14.35 6.57 -0.88
N SER A 18 15.56 7.06 -0.62
CA SER A 18 15.84 8.13 0.36
C SER A 18 16.21 9.46 -0.32
N ASP A 19 16.28 9.50 -1.66
CA ASP A 19 16.60 10.71 -2.42
C ASP A 19 15.44 11.71 -2.35
N ARG A 20 15.74 12.91 -1.85
CA ARG A 20 14.76 13.99 -1.67
C ARG A 20 14.22 14.53 -3.01
N ASN A 21 15.02 14.50 -4.07
CA ASN A 21 14.59 14.95 -5.39
C ASN A 21 13.57 13.96 -5.97
N GLU A 22 13.87 12.65 -5.90
CA GLU A 22 12.91 11.61 -6.31
C GLU A 22 11.62 11.68 -5.50
N ILE A 23 11.71 11.89 -4.18
CA ILE A 23 10.54 12.05 -3.31
C ILE A 23 9.69 13.25 -3.73
N ARG A 24 10.31 14.40 -3.98
CA ARG A 24 9.61 15.62 -4.40
C ARG A 24 8.93 15.43 -5.76
N ASP A 25 9.62 14.81 -6.70
CA ASP A 25 9.07 14.55 -8.04
C ASP A 25 7.96 13.50 -7.98
N GLY A 26 8.09 12.49 -7.11
CA GLY A 26 7.06 11.50 -6.81
C GLY A 26 5.80 12.13 -6.23
N LEU A 27 5.93 13.10 -5.32
CA LEU A 27 4.80 13.86 -4.77
C LEU A 27 4.12 14.70 -5.86
N SER A 28 4.90 15.36 -6.73
CA SER A 28 4.35 16.12 -7.87
C SER A 28 3.54 15.23 -8.80
N ARG A 29 4.05 14.03 -9.13
CA ARG A 29 3.31 13.03 -9.92
C ARG A 29 2.04 12.56 -9.21
N LEU A 30 2.11 12.32 -7.90
CA LEU A 30 0.96 11.90 -7.09
C LEU A 30 -0.18 12.94 -7.09
N GLN A 31 0.16 14.23 -7.03
CA GLN A 31 -0.80 15.33 -7.07
C GLN A 31 -1.58 15.43 -8.40
N ASN A 32 -0.97 14.97 -9.50
CA ASN A 32 -1.54 15.03 -10.84
C ASN A 32 -2.34 13.76 -11.23
N ILE A 33 -2.52 12.81 -10.30
CA ILE A 33 -3.30 11.60 -10.56
C ILE A 33 -4.79 11.91 -10.57
N VAL A 34 -5.47 11.42 -11.61
CA VAL A 34 -6.93 11.37 -11.67
C VAL A 34 -7.40 9.98 -11.24
N PRO A 35 -8.06 9.83 -10.08
CA PRO A 35 -8.58 8.53 -9.64
C PRO A 35 -9.60 7.98 -10.62
N SER A 36 -9.42 6.74 -11.06
CA SER A 36 -10.35 6.05 -11.96
C SER A 36 -10.20 4.53 -11.80
N GLY A 37 -11.20 3.77 -12.25
CA GLY A 37 -11.18 2.32 -12.21
C GLY A 37 -11.71 1.71 -10.90
N ALA A 38 -11.43 0.43 -10.69
CA ALA A 38 -11.88 -0.31 -9.50
C ALA A 38 -11.07 0.07 -8.26
N THR A 39 -11.47 -0.46 -7.09
CA THR A 39 -10.79 -0.21 -5.81
C THR A 39 -10.03 -1.45 -5.35
N HIS A 40 -9.20 -2.05 -6.22
CA HIS A 40 -8.45 -3.27 -5.90
C HIS A 40 -7.22 -2.98 -5.01
N MET A 41 -7.47 -2.68 -3.73
CA MET A 41 -6.42 -2.38 -2.75
C MET A 41 -5.38 -3.49 -2.61
N GLN A 42 -5.79 -4.76 -2.79
CA GLN A 42 -4.88 -5.90 -2.77
C GLN A 42 -3.74 -5.77 -3.80
N GLU A 43 -3.99 -5.13 -4.94
CA GLU A 43 -2.96 -4.90 -5.94
C GLU A 43 -1.90 -3.89 -5.47
N GLY A 44 -2.30 -2.91 -4.65
CA GLY A 44 -1.37 -2.00 -3.98
C GLY A 44 -0.49 -2.74 -2.97
N PHE A 45 -1.09 -3.61 -2.15
CA PHE A 45 -0.33 -4.44 -1.21
C PHE A 45 0.65 -5.39 -1.90
N LYS A 46 0.27 -6.01 -3.04
CA LYS A 46 1.22 -6.83 -3.83
C LYS A 46 2.48 -6.03 -4.19
N LYS A 47 2.34 -4.78 -4.63
CA LYS A 47 3.48 -3.89 -4.93
C LYS A 47 4.30 -3.48 -3.71
N ALA A 48 3.67 -3.39 -2.53
CA ALA A 48 4.39 -3.16 -1.29
C ALA A 48 5.18 -4.41 -0.90
N ASN A 49 4.55 -5.58 -0.97
CA ASN A 49 5.15 -6.88 -0.65
C ASN A 49 6.36 -7.17 -1.54
N GLU A 50 6.26 -6.91 -2.85
CA GLU A 50 7.39 -7.02 -3.79
C GLU A 50 8.61 -6.22 -3.32
N GLN A 51 8.41 -4.98 -2.84
CA GLN A 51 9.50 -4.12 -2.39
C GLN A 51 10.02 -4.49 -1.00
N ILE A 52 9.15 -4.92 -0.08
CA ILE A 52 9.57 -5.39 1.25
C ILE A 52 10.41 -6.66 1.12
N GLN A 53 9.99 -7.60 0.26
CA GLN A 53 10.75 -8.82 -0.01
C GLN A 53 12.13 -8.51 -0.58
N GLN A 54 12.22 -7.53 -1.50
CA GLN A 54 13.51 -7.07 -2.04
C GLN A 54 14.38 -6.41 -0.95
N ALA A 55 13.80 -5.56 -0.11
CA ALA A 55 14.52 -4.90 0.98
C ALA A 55 14.98 -5.86 2.08
N ASN A 56 14.28 -6.99 2.25
CA ASN A 56 14.63 -8.06 3.20
C ASN A 56 15.52 -9.16 2.59
N SER A 57 15.99 -9.00 1.35
CA SER A 57 16.83 -10.02 0.71
C SER A 57 18.26 -10.02 1.27
N GLY A 58 18.84 -11.22 1.47
CA GLY A 58 20.13 -11.39 2.12
C GLY A 58 20.05 -11.39 3.65
N ASP A 59 21.10 -10.91 4.33
CA ASP A 59 21.17 -10.82 5.80
C ASP A 59 20.57 -9.51 6.36
N SER A 60 19.99 -8.66 5.53
CA SER A 60 19.37 -7.41 5.96
C SER A 60 17.88 -7.60 6.26
N SER A 61 17.46 -7.29 7.49
CA SER A 61 16.05 -7.14 7.84
C SER A 61 15.70 -5.64 7.92
N ALA A 62 14.83 -5.18 7.04
CA ALA A 62 14.38 -3.79 7.01
C ALA A 62 13.08 -3.61 7.78
N SER A 63 13.07 -2.70 8.76
CA SER A 63 11.82 -2.30 9.41
C SER A 63 10.92 -1.58 8.40
N SER A 64 9.79 -2.20 8.08
CA SER A 64 8.87 -1.74 7.05
C SER A 64 7.57 -1.21 7.64
N LEU A 65 7.08 -0.09 7.11
CA LEU A 65 5.81 0.54 7.49
C LEU A 65 4.98 0.78 6.23
N ILE A 66 3.79 0.19 6.20
CA ILE A 66 2.78 0.42 5.17
C ILE A 66 1.69 1.31 5.76
N ILE A 67 1.43 2.44 5.10
CA ILE A 67 0.28 3.30 5.38
C ILE A 67 -0.59 3.29 4.13
N THR A 68 -1.83 2.81 4.24
CA THR A 68 -2.78 2.77 3.13
C THR A 68 -3.87 3.80 3.34
N LEU A 69 -4.33 4.39 2.22
CA LEU A 69 -5.42 5.36 2.20
C LEU A 69 -6.51 4.87 1.26
N THR A 70 -7.74 4.73 1.74
CA THR A 70 -8.88 4.28 0.92
C THR A 70 -10.09 5.15 1.09
N THR A 71 -10.81 5.37 0.00
CA THR A 71 -12.10 6.07 0.00
C THR A 71 -13.22 5.05 -0.15
N GLY A 72 -14.16 5.03 0.81
CA GLY A 72 -15.34 4.17 0.75
C GLY A 72 -15.06 2.68 1.02
N PRO A 73 -16.12 1.86 1.10
CA PRO A 73 -16.00 0.45 1.43
C PRO A 73 -15.46 -0.39 0.28
N LEU A 74 -14.59 -1.34 0.60
CA LEU A 74 -14.16 -2.38 -0.34
C LEU A 74 -15.28 -3.42 -0.53
N LEU A 75 -15.36 -3.97 -1.75
CA LEU A 75 -16.18 -5.16 -2.01
C LEU A 75 -15.68 -6.33 -1.14
N PRO A 76 -16.55 -7.26 -0.71
CA PRO A 76 -16.16 -8.35 0.19
C PRO A 76 -15.00 -9.21 -0.33
N THR A 77 -14.94 -9.48 -1.63
CA THR A 77 -13.85 -10.23 -2.28
C THR A 77 -12.53 -9.46 -2.19
N THR A 78 -12.55 -8.18 -2.59
CA THR A 78 -11.42 -7.25 -2.49
C THR A 78 -10.92 -7.12 -1.06
N LEU A 79 -11.81 -7.00 -0.08
CA LEU A 79 -11.46 -6.92 1.33
C LEU A 79 -10.74 -8.19 1.80
N ARG A 80 -11.24 -9.37 1.43
CA ARG A 80 -10.62 -10.65 1.79
C ARG A 80 -9.21 -10.78 1.20
N GLU A 81 -9.06 -10.45 -0.07
CA GLU A 81 -7.75 -10.47 -0.75
C GLU A 81 -6.79 -9.44 -0.15
N THR A 82 -7.29 -8.24 0.16
CA THR A 82 -6.52 -7.17 0.81
C THR A 82 -6.01 -7.63 2.16
N LYS A 83 -6.84 -8.29 2.98
CA LYS A 83 -6.44 -8.86 4.27
C LYS A 83 -5.31 -9.88 4.08
N SER A 84 -5.46 -10.80 3.12
CA SER A 84 -4.42 -11.80 2.82
C SER A 84 -3.09 -11.16 2.41
N GLU A 85 -3.09 -10.13 1.57
CA GLU A 85 -1.85 -9.44 1.17
C GLU A 85 -1.27 -8.58 2.31
N ALA A 86 -2.10 -8.01 3.17
CA ALA A 86 -1.66 -7.32 4.37
C ALA A 86 -1.00 -8.28 5.37
N ASP A 87 -1.54 -9.49 5.53
CA ASP A 87 -0.97 -10.51 6.40
C ASP A 87 0.40 -10.97 5.90
N LYS A 88 0.59 -11.16 4.59
CA LYS A 88 1.92 -11.42 4.00
C LYS A 88 2.92 -10.32 4.34
N ALA A 89 2.49 -9.05 4.34
CA ALA A 89 3.35 -7.94 4.73
C ALA A 89 3.77 -8.05 6.20
N ARG A 90 2.83 -8.41 7.09
CA ARG A 90 3.07 -8.60 8.52
C ARG A 90 3.99 -9.79 8.79
N ASP A 91 3.84 -10.88 8.05
CA ASP A 91 4.71 -12.05 8.11
C ASP A 91 6.17 -11.68 7.76
N MET A 92 6.35 -10.68 6.88
CA MET A 92 7.66 -10.10 6.58
C MET A 92 8.12 -9.02 7.58
N GLY A 93 7.43 -8.85 8.71
CA GLY A 93 7.76 -7.90 9.77
C GLY A 93 7.28 -6.47 9.53
N ALA A 94 6.42 -6.23 8.53
CA ALA A 94 5.89 -4.89 8.26
C ALA A 94 4.75 -4.53 9.22
N LYS A 95 4.72 -3.27 9.65
CA LYS A 95 3.55 -2.69 10.35
C LYS A 95 2.59 -2.11 9.33
N VAL A 96 1.30 -2.41 9.44
CA VAL A 96 0.27 -1.96 8.50
C VAL A 96 -0.72 -1.03 9.20
N TYR A 97 -0.94 0.15 8.63
CA TYR A 97 -1.96 1.10 9.07
C TYR A 97 -2.90 1.44 7.92
N CYS A 98 -4.19 1.18 8.12
CA CYS A 98 -5.24 1.51 7.16
C CYS A 98 -5.96 2.80 7.57
N LEU A 99 -5.92 3.81 6.71
CA LEU A 99 -6.61 5.08 6.86
C LEU A 99 -7.81 5.12 5.92
N GLY A 100 -9.00 5.15 6.50
CA GLY A 100 -10.24 5.37 5.75
C GLY A 100 -10.56 6.85 5.61
N VAL A 101 -10.97 7.27 4.42
CA VAL A 101 -11.39 8.64 4.10
C VAL A 101 -12.83 8.61 3.60
N LYS A 102 -13.63 9.62 3.95
CA LYS A 102 -15.07 9.73 3.65
C LYS A 102 -15.89 8.58 4.26
N ASP A 103 -16.77 7.95 3.48
CA ASP A 103 -17.74 6.93 3.90
C ASP A 103 -17.12 5.53 4.12
N TYR A 104 -15.90 5.48 4.66
CA TYR A 104 -15.25 4.20 4.95
C TYR A 104 -16.02 3.45 6.06
N LYS A 105 -16.10 2.12 5.94
CA LYS A 105 -16.68 1.29 7.00
C LYS A 105 -15.60 0.98 8.04
N LYS A 106 -15.86 1.33 9.31
CA LYS A 106 -14.93 1.08 10.43
C LYS A 106 -14.51 -0.39 10.52
N ASP A 107 -15.42 -1.31 10.24
CA ASP A 107 -15.20 -2.76 10.28
C ASP A 107 -14.22 -3.28 9.19
N GLN A 108 -13.87 -2.41 8.23
CA GLN A 108 -12.91 -2.71 7.17
C GLN A 108 -11.52 -2.12 7.44
N VAL A 109 -11.36 -1.36 8.54
CA VAL A 109 -10.04 -0.91 8.98
C VAL A 109 -9.30 -2.12 9.54
N ILE A 110 -8.25 -2.56 8.86
CA ILE A 110 -7.42 -3.68 9.29
C ILE A 110 -6.51 -3.15 10.40
N GLN A 111 -6.99 -3.19 11.65
CA GLN A 111 -6.18 -2.88 12.82
C GLN A 111 -5.24 -4.05 13.14
N ASN A 112 -4.07 -3.72 13.68
CA ASN A 112 -3.14 -4.73 14.19
C ASN A 112 -3.80 -5.46 15.36
N SER A 113 -4.07 -6.75 15.18
CA SER A 113 -4.35 -7.73 16.23
C SER A 113 -3.18 -8.69 16.29
#